data_AF-A0A1X2I4D2-F1
#
_entry.id   AF-A0A1X2I4D2-F1
#
_cell.length_a   1.000
_cell.length_b   1.000
_cell.length_c   1.000
_cell.angle_alpha   90.00
_cell.angle_beta   90.00
_cell.angle_gamma   90.00
#
_symmetry.space_group_name_H-M   'P 1'
#
loop_
_entity.id
_entity.type
_entity.pdbx_description
1 polymer ?
#
loop_
_entity_poly.entity_id
_entity_poly.type
_entity_poly.pdbx_seq_one_letter_code
_entity_poly.pdbx_strand_id
1 'polypeptide(L)'
;MDEFGFETRLRHLEHILAAEQLEHLTRSTQNTLIQRCGQLSKDLNVLYKNNKSLQDFANKYDPYSKLLNPVNSTYDMERQLLQPETKMELVLAAYDDLERLANEVKQIKALEHVVNGSDFEAVEKLGPQLTPLELAHGEQAYQLANVTARISQAMDSYNGIINTLSEIFIAWDDILSTMEQRIGQLEATTKLDPVE
;
A
#
# COMPACT_ATOMS: atom_id res chain seq x y z
N MET A 1 6.36 -3.28 -22.77
CA MET A 1 5.72 -2.70 -23.97
C MET A 1 4.55 -1.92 -23.44
N ASP A 2 4.74 -0.63 -23.24
CA ASP A 2 3.97 0.12 -22.26
C ASP A 2 2.66 0.63 -22.90
N GLU A 3 1.57 -0.10 -22.69
CA GLU A 3 0.21 0.25 -23.16
C GLU A 3 -0.15 1.70 -22.80
N PHE A 4 0.24 2.16 -21.61
CA PHE A 4 -0.02 3.51 -21.12
C PHE A 4 0.76 4.61 -21.85
N GLY A 5 1.94 4.30 -22.39
CA GLY A 5 2.79 5.26 -23.09
C GLY A 5 2.20 5.64 -24.46
N PHE A 6 1.61 4.67 -25.15
CA PHE A 6 0.96 4.90 -26.44
C PHE A 6 -0.35 5.66 -26.30
N GLU A 7 -1.18 5.32 -25.32
CA GLU A 7 -2.46 6.00 -25.11
C GLU A 7 -2.26 7.47 -24.71
N THR A 8 -1.25 7.77 -23.88
CA THR A 8 -0.91 9.15 -23.50
C THR A 8 -0.43 9.96 -24.71
N ARG A 9 0.38 9.36 -25.59
CA ARG A 9 0.82 10.00 -26.85
C ARG A 9 -0.35 10.21 -27.81
N LEU A 10 -1.28 9.25 -27.86
CA LEU A 10 -2.45 9.33 -28.72
C LEU A 10 -3.39 10.44 -28.26
N ARG A 11 -3.67 10.54 -26.95
CA ARG A 11 -4.42 11.67 -26.38
C ARG A 11 -3.73 13.02 -26.59
N HIS A 12 -2.40 13.07 -26.54
CA HIS A 12 -1.66 14.30 -26.82
C HIS A 12 -1.78 14.72 -28.29
N LEU A 13 -1.68 13.76 -29.22
CA LEU A 13 -1.89 14.01 -30.64
C LEU A 13 -3.33 14.41 -30.95
N GLU A 14 -4.31 13.78 -30.31
CA GLU A 14 -5.73 14.17 -30.39
C GLU A 14 -5.92 15.59 -29.86
N HIS A 15 -5.32 15.95 -28.73
CA HIS A 15 -5.39 17.31 -28.21
C HIS A 15 -4.76 18.33 -29.17
N ILE A 16 -3.59 18.05 -29.74
CA ILE A 16 -2.94 18.96 -30.71
C ILE A 16 -3.79 19.13 -31.97
N LEU A 17 -4.43 18.07 -32.45
CA LEU A 17 -5.21 18.10 -33.69
C LEU A 17 -6.63 18.66 -33.49
N ALA A 18 -7.26 18.41 -32.35
CA ALA A 18 -8.67 18.73 -32.09
C ALA A 18 -8.89 19.98 -31.25
N ALA A 19 -7.95 20.39 -30.37
CA ALA A 19 -8.17 21.51 -29.45
C ALA A 19 -8.30 22.87 -30.17
N GLU A 20 -7.71 23.05 -31.36
CA GLU A 20 -7.90 24.26 -32.18
C GLU A 20 -9.23 24.26 -32.98
N GLN A 21 -9.92 23.11 -33.09
CA GLN A 21 -11.10 23.01 -33.96
C GLN A 21 -12.41 23.43 -33.27
N LEU A 22 -12.48 23.46 -31.93
CA LEU A 22 -13.75 23.74 -31.24
C LEU A 22 -14.21 25.20 -31.34
N GLU A 23 -13.30 26.16 -31.54
CA GLU A 23 -13.69 27.57 -31.69
C GLU A 23 -13.84 28.02 -33.17
N HIS A 24 -13.23 27.32 -34.13
CA HIS A 24 -13.25 27.73 -35.55
C HIS A 24 -14.21 26.94 -36.46
N LEU A 25 -14.91 25.92 -35.96
CA LEU A 25 -15.81 25.06 -36.75
C LEU A 25 -17.18 25.67 -37.13
N THR A 26 -17.49 26.91 -36.75
CA THR A 26 -18.70 27.61 -37.25
C THR A 26 -18.55 28.20 -38.65
N ARG A 27 -17.37 28.08 -39.29
CA ARG A 27 -17.19 28.34 -40.72
C ARG A 27 -16.71 27.09 -41.44
N SER A 28 -17.65 26.44 -42.14
CA SER A 28 -17.46 25.61 -43.34
C SER A 28 -16.00 25.34 -43.72
N THR A 29 -15.48 24.17 -43.36
CA THR A 29 -14.19 23.66 -43.84
C THR A 29 -14.36 22.27 -44.40
N GLN A 30 -14.77 22.19 -45.66
CA GLN A 30 -14.83 20.95 -46.44
C GLN A 30 -13.45 20.42 -46.90
N ASN A 31 -12.35 20.97 -46.39
CA ASN A 31 -10.99 20.62 -46.83
C ASN A 31 -10.22 19.93 -45.69
N THR A 32 -9.54 18.83 -46.01
CA THR A 32 -8.72 18.09 -45.04
C THR A 32 -7.54 18.94 -44.54
N LEU A 33 -7.06 18.71 -43.30
CA LEU A 33 -5.87 19.38 -42.74
C LEU A 33 -4.67 19.33 -43.69
N ILE A 34 -4.54 18.21 -44.40
CA ILE A 34 -3.51 17.99 -45.43
C ILE A 34 -3.66 18.97 -46.59
N GLN A 35 -4.88 19.27 -47.04
CA GLN A 35 -5.13 20.26 -48.07
C GLN A 35 -4.85 21.69 -47.59
N ARG A 36 -5.17 22.02 -46.33
CA ARG A 36 -4.81 23.32 -45.72
C ARG A 36 -3.31 23.50 -45.56
N CYS A 37 -2.60 22.52 -45.01
CA CYS A 37 -1.14 22.55 -44.94
C CYS A 37 -0.51 22.60 -46.34
N GLY A 38 -1.09 21.91 -47.31
CA GLY A 38 -0.66 21.96 -48.71
C GLY A 38 -0.87 23.34 -49.34
N GLN A 39 -1.98 24.01 -49.05
CA GLN A 39 -2.28 25.34 -49.56
C GLN A 39 -1.43 26.40 -48.86
N LEU A 40 -1.29 26.33 -47.53
CA LEU A 40 -0.40 27.19 -46.75
C LEU A 40 1.06 27.02 -47.18
N SER A 41 1.50 25.78 -47.45
CA SER A 41 2.85 25.50 -47.97
C SER A 41 3.04 26.09 -49.37
N LYS A 42 2.03 26.05 -50.24
CA LYS A 42 2.08 26.71 -51.55
C LYS A 42 2.17 28.23 -51.39
N ASP A 43 1.35 28.82 -50.53
CA ASP A 43 1.33 30.26 -50.27
C ASP A 43 2.66 30.72 -49.63
N LEU A 44 3.19 29.98 -48.66
CA LEU A 44 4.50 30.21 -48.07
C LEU A 44 5.62 30.05 -49.09
N ASN A 45 5.55 29.06 -49.99
CA ASN A 45 6.54 28.91 -51.06
C ASN A 45 6.48 30.05 -52.07
N VAL A 46 5.30 30.60 -52.36
CA VAL A 46 5.14 31.80 -53.19
C VAL A 46 5.75 33.01 -52.48
N LEU A 47 5.48 33.21 -51.19
CA LEU A 47 6.08 34.29 -50.39
C LEU A 47 7.61 34.15 -50.25
N TYR A 48 8.09 32.92 -50.08
CA TYR A 48 9.51 32.59 -50.02
C TYR A 48 10.21 32.87 -51.35
N LYS A 49 9.58 32.57 -52.49
CA LYS A 49 10.11 32.90 -53.81
C LYS A 49 10.09 34.40 -54.12
N ASN A 50 9.10 35.12 -53.61
CA ASN A 50 8.92 36.55 -53.88
C ASN A 50 9.79 37.45 -52.99
N ASN A 51 10.29 36.96 -51.86
CA ASN A 51 11.01 37.79 -50.89
C ASN A 51 12.47 37.32 -50.69
N LYS A 52 13.41 38.01 -51.37
CA LYS A 52 14.84 37.71 -51.29
C LYS A 52 15.39 37.77 -49.86
N SER A 53 14.85 38.63 -49.01
CA SER A 53 15.26 38.77 -47.61
C SER A 53 15.00 37.50 -46.78
N LEU A 54 13.92 36.77 -47.06
CA LEU A 54 13.61 35.50 -46.40
C LEU A 54 14.48 34.37 -46.90
N GLN A 55 14.84 34.36 -48.18
CA GLN A 55 15.82 33.42 -48.73
C GLN A 55 17.20 33.65 -48.10
N ASP A 56 17.64 34.90 -48.04
CA ASP A 56 18.91 35.26 -47.40
C ASP A 56 18.93 34.93 -45.91
N PHE A 57 17.79 35.10 -45.21
CA PHE A 57 17.66 34.69 -43.82
C PHE A 57 17.68 33.17 -43.65
N ALA A 58 16.92 32.41 -44.45
CA ALA A 58 16.91 30.94 -44.38
C ALA A 58 18.29 30.35 -44.70
N ASN A 59 18.97 30.87 -45.73
CA ASN A 59 20.31 30.47 -46.12
C ASN A 59 21.36 30.79 -45.04
N LYS A 60 21.16 31.85 -44.25
CA LYS A 60 22.01 32.17 -43.09
C LYS A 60 21.59 31.38 -41.84
N TYR A 61 20.31 31.08 -41.67
CA TYR A 61 19.80 30.41 -40.49
C TYR A 61 20.31 28.96 -40.40
N ASP A 62 20.34 28.20 -41.49
CA ASP A 62 20.86 26.83 -41.49
C ASP A 62 22.28 26.69 -40.89
N PRO A 63 23.29 27.50 -41.29
CA PRO A 63 24.62 27.44 -40.68
C PRO A 63 24.66 27.98 -39.24
N TYR A 64 23.86 28.99 -38.88
CA TYR A 64 23.85 29.56 -37.52
C TYR A 64 22.92 28.83 -36.54
N SER A 65 22.03 27.95 -37.01
CA SER A 65 21.10 27.16 -36.20
C SER A 65 21.83 26.27 -35.19
N LYS A 66 23.05 25.83 -35.54
CA LYS A 66 23.91 25.04 -34.65
C LYS A 66 24.50 25.87 -33.51
N LEU A 67 24.78 27.14 -33.75
CA LEU A 67 25.33 28.07 -32.74
C LEU A 67 24.24 28.61 -31.80
N LEU A 68 23.02 28.74 -32.33
CA LEU A 68 21.82 29.19 -31.60
C LEU A 68 21.14 28.09 -30.78
N ASN A 69 21.47 26.82 -31.03
CA ASN A 69 20.96 25.71 -30.22
C ASN A 69 21.75 25.63 -28.90
N PRO A 70 21.13 25.93 -27.75
CA PRO A 70 21.81 25.95 -26.45
C PRO A 70 22.35 24.58 -26.00
N VAL A 71 21.96 23.51 -26.70
CA VAL A 71 22.39 22.12 -26.45
C VAL A 71 23.62 21.72 -27.29
N ASN A 72 23.91 22.42 -28.39
CA ASN A 72 24.98 22.05 -29.35
C ASN A 72 25.98 23.20 -29.61
N SER A 73 25.89 24.28 -28.83
CA SER A 73 26.71 25.47 -29.03
C SER A 73 28.17 25.18 -28.67
N THR A 74 29.11 25.82 -29.37
CA THR A 74 30.57 25.77 -29.11
C THR A 74 30.97 26.11 -27.67
N TYR A 75 30.06 26.66 -26.87
CA TYR A 75 30.19 26.79 -25.41
C TYR A 75 30.20 25.46 -24.66
N ASP A 76 29.86 24.32 -25.27
CA ASP A 76 30.05 23.01 -24.63
C ASP A 76 31.54 22.72 -24.39
N MET A 77 32.41 23.18 -25.28
CA MET A 77 33.85 23.00 -25.11
C MET A 77 34.41 23.92 -24.01
N GLU A 78 33.88 25.13 -23.86
CA GLU A 78 34.21 26.04 -22.75
C GLU A 78 33.58 25.59 -21.41
N ARG A 79 32.39 24.98 -21.43
CA ARG A 79 31.77 24.34 -20.25
C ARG A 79 32.55 23.10 -19.81
N GLN A 80 33.14 22.35 -20.74
CA GLN A 80 33.97 21.18 -20.43
C GLN A 80 35.40 21.57 -20.02
N LEU A 81 35.97 22.65 -20.58
CA LEU A 81 37.21 23.28 -20.14
C LEU A 81 36.95 24.28 -19.00
N LEU A 82 36.47 23.81 -17.85
CA LEU A 82 36.69 24.59 -16.62
C LEU A 82 38.20 24.79 -16.43
N GLN A 83 38.61 26.02 -16.14
CA GLN A 83 40.01 26.33 -15.82
C GLN A 83 40.43 25.53 -14.58
N PRO A 84 41.70 25.05 -14.50
CA PRO A 84 42.20 24.27 -13.37
C PRO A 84 41.94 24.94 -12.00
N GLU A 85 42.01 26.27 -11.97
CA GLU A 85 41.73 27.09 -10.78
C GLU A 85 40.27 26.97 -10.34
N THR A 86 39.32 27.06 -11.26
CA THR A 86 37.89 26.90 -10.97
C THR A 86 37.56 25.47 -10.53
N LYS A 87 38.25 24.46 -11.06
CA LYS A 87 38.11 23.08 -10.60
C LYS A 87 38.62 22.90 -9.17
N MET A 88 39.74 23.54 -8.83
CA MET A 88 40.28 23.53 -7.47
C MET A 88 39.30 24.18 -6.48
N GLU A 89 38.78 25.36 -6.82
CA GLU A 89 37.78 26.04 -5.98
C GLU A 89 36.52 25.19 -5.80
N LEU A 90 36.04 24.54 -6.85
CA LEU A 90 34.89 23.64 -6.78
C LEU A 90 35.15 22.43 -5.86
N VAL A 91 36.34 21.83 -5.97
CA VAL A 91 36.73 20.69 -5.11
C VAL A 91 36.86 21.11 -3.66
N LEU A 92 37.42 22.29 -3.39
CA LEU A 92 37.53 22.84 -2.03
C LEU A 92 36.14 23.17 -1.46
N ALA A 93 35.25 23.76 -2.26
CA ALA A 93 33.88 24.05 -1.86
C ALA A 93 33.07 22.77 -1.58
N ALA A 94 33.34 21.69 -2.32
CA ALA A 94 32.69 20.39 -2.15
C ALA A 94 33.43 19.44 -1.18
N TYR A 95 34.51 19.87 -0.55
CA TYR A 95 35.37 18.99 0.25
C TYR A 95 34.62 18.37 1.43
N ASP A 96 33.89 19.19 2.19
CA ASP A 96 33.12 18.74 3.36
C ASP A 96 32.00 17.76 2.95
N ASP A 97 31.36 18.01 1.81
CA ASP A 97 30.32 17.13 1.24
C ASP A 97 30.91 15.79 0.79
N LEU A 98 32.09 15.81 0.17
CA LEU A 98 32.82 14.60 -0.22
C LEU A 98 33.27 13.79 0.99
N GLU A 99 33.72 14.44 2.07
CA GLU A 99 34.10 13.78 3.31
C GLU A 99 32.88 13.15 4.00
N ARG A 100 31.76 13.88 4.06
CA ARG A 100 30.50 13.35 4.56
C ARG A 100 30.04 12.13 3.75
N LEU A 101 30.05 12.23 2.42
CA LEU A 101 29.67 11.14 1.54
C LEU A 101 30.61 9.93 1.68
N ALA A 102 31.91 10.15 1.83
CA ALA A 102 32.87 9.07 2.09
C ALA A 102 32.58 8.35 3.41
N ASN A 103 32.15 9.08 4.45
CA ASN A 103 31.76 8.49 5.73
C ASN A 103 30.42 7.74 5.64
N GLU A 104 29.44 8.27 4.92
CA GLU A 104 28.17 7.58 4.64
C GLU A 104 28.40 6.30 3.83
N VAL A 105 29.26 6.33 2.81
CA VAL A 105 29.64 5.13 2.03
C VAL A 105 30.36 4.09 2.89
N LYS A 106 31.22 4.50 3.83
CA LYS A 106 31.83 3.58 4.81
C LYS A 106 30.78 2.92 5.70
N GLN A 107 29.77 3.66 6.15
CA GLN A 107 28.67 3.11 6.94
C GLN A 107 27.82 2.13 6.14
N ILE A 108 27.50 2.47 4.88
CA ILE A 108 26.78 1.56 3.97
C ILE A 108 27.57 0.27 3.74
N LYS A 109 28.88 0.37 3.49
CA LYS A 109 29.74 -0.80 3.34
C LYS A 109 29.82 -1.63 4.63
N ALA A 110 29.82 -0.98 5.79
CA ALA A 110 29.75 -1.69 7.07
C ALA A 110 28.42 -2.42 7.24
N LEU A 111 27.31 -1.96 6.65
CA LEU A 111 25.99 -2.60 6.72
C LEU A 111 25.75 -3.67 5.65
N GLU A 112 26.65 -3.82 4.68
CA GLU A 112 26.55 -4.80 3.59
C GLU A 112 26.42 -6.25 4.10
N HIS A 113 27.10 -6.58 5.21
CA HIS A 113 27.03 -7.90 5.82
C HIS A 113 25.67 -8.22 6.48
N VAL A 114 24.89 -7.20 6.86
CA VAL A 114 23.55 -7.37 7.44
C VAL A 114 22.55 -7.69 6.34
N VAL A 115 22.65 -7.01 5.20
CA VAL A 115 21.78 -7.23 4.04
C VAL A 115 22.07 -8.60 3.39
N ASN A 116 23.34 -8.99 3.33
CA ASN A 116 23.77 -10.29 2.83
C ASN A 116 23.83 -11.37 3.93
N GLY A 117 23.29 -11.09 5.12
CA GLY A 117 23.29 -12.03 6.23
C GLY A 117 22.50 -13.29 5.87
N SER A 118 23.08 -14.46 6.16
CA SER A 118 22.46 -15.79 5.96
C SER A 118 21.11 -15.94 6.67
N ASP A 119 20.79 -15.03 7.59
CA ASP A 119 19.55 -15.01 8.36
C ASP A 119 18.32 -14.77 7.47
N PHE A 120 18.47 -14.01 6.37
CA PHE A 120 17.39 -13.82 5.39
C PHE A 120 17.14 -15.07 4.53
N GLU A 121 18.18 -15.87 4.28
CA GLU A 121 18.04 -17.17 3.63
C GLU A 121 17.28 -18.18 4.52
N ALA A 122 17.46 -18.06 5.84
CA ALA A 122 16.67 -18.82 6.80
C ALA A 122 15.21 -18.38 6.80
N VAL A 123 14.89 -17.10 6.65
CA VAL A 123 13.49 -16.61 6.58
C VAL A 123 12.76 -17.16 5.35
N GLU A 124 13.41 -17.25 4.19
CA GLU A 124 12.81 -17.83 2.98
C GLU A 124 12.52 -19.34 3.15
N LYS A 125 13.35 -20.04 3.93
CA LYS A 125 13.17 -21.47 4.25
C LYS A 125 12.16 -21.72 5.37
N LEU A 126 12.13 -20.86 6.39
CA LEU A 126 11.25 -21.02 7.57
C LEU A 126 9.84 -20.51 7.31
N GLY A 127 9.65 -19.51 6.43
CA GLY A 127 8.32 -19.01 6.04
C GLY A 127 7.33 -20.11 5.62
N PRO A 128 7.66 -20.98 4.65
CA PRO A 128 6.77 -22.06 4.23
C PRO A 128 6.61 -23.19 5.28
N GLN A 129 7.49 -23.26 6.28
CA GLN A 129 7.34 -24.19 7.41
C GLN A 129 6.47 -23.62 8.53
N LEU A 130 6.40 -22.29 8.65
CA LEU A 130 5.58 -21.61 9.65
C LEU A 130 4.09 -21.63 9.27
N THR A 131 3.77 -21.56 7.98
CA THR A 131 2.38 -21.53 7.50
C THR A 131 1.55 -22.77 7.90
N PRO A 132 2.02 -24.02 7.78
CA PRO A 132 1.26 -25.17 8.28
C PRO A 132 1.18 -25.18 9.80
N LEU A 133 2.20 -24.68 10.50
CA LEU A 133 2.22 -24.60 11.96
C LEU A 133 1.21 -23.59 12.49
N GLU A 134 1.08 -22.43 11.83
CA GLU A 134 0.10 -21.41 12.16
C GLU A 134 -1.33 -21.93 11.99
N LEU A 135 -1.59 -22.67 10.91
CA LEU A 135 -2.89 -23.30 10.67
C LEU A 135 -3.21 -24.39 11.71
N ALA A 136 -2.23 -25.23 12.04
CA ALA A 136 -2.38 -26.24 13.09
C ALA A 136 -2.63 -25.61 14.47
N HIS A 137 -1.94 -24.52 14.79
CA HIS A 137 -2.13 -23.80 16.05
C HIS A 137 -3.52 -23.13 16.11
N GLY A 138 -3.99 -22.57 14.99
CA GLY A 138 -5.35 -22.04 14.87
C GLY A 138 -6.42 -23.11 15.13
N GLU A 139 -6.25 -24.31 14.57
CA GLU A 139 -7.15 -25.44 14.82
C GLU A 139 -7.09 -25.89 16.29
N GLN A 140 -5.90 -26.00 16.87
CA GLN A 140 -5.72 -26.35 18.28
C GLN A 140 -6.41 -25.36 19.21
N ALA A 141 -6.29 -24.06 18.94
CA ALA A 141 -6.96 -23.02 19.73
C ALA A 141 -8.49 -23.16 19.67
N TYR A 142 -9.04 -23.46 18.50
CA TYR A 142 -10.47 -23.71 18.33
C TYR A 142 -10.94 -24.97 19.07
N GLN A 143 -10.21 -26.07 18.95
CA GLN A 143 -10.51 -27.32 19.66
C GLN A 143 -10.45 -27.12 21.18
N LEU A 144 -9.45 -26.40 21.67
CA LEU A 144 -9.30 -26.08 23.09
C LEU A 144 -10.48 -25.26 23.62
N ALA A 145 -10.91 -24.23 22.88
CA ALA A 145 -12.06 -23.42 23.24
C ALA A 145 -13.35 -24.27 23.32
N ASN A 146 -13.57 -25.15 22.34
CA ASN A 146 -14.74 -26.04 22.32
C ASN A 146 -14.72 -27.04 23.51
N VAL A 147 -13.57 -27.66 23.79
CA VAL A 147 -13.43 -28.57 24.93
C VAL A 147 -13.67 -27.81 26.24
N THR A 148 -13.12 -26.60 26.38
CA THR A 148 -13.32 -25.76 27.58
C THR A 148 -14.79 -25.40 27.77
N ALA A 149 -15.50 -25.06 26.69
CA ALA A 149 -16.94 -24.78 26.75
C ALA A 149 -17.74 -26.02 27.18
N ARG A 150 -17.41 -27.21 26.65
CA ARG A 150 -18.06 -28.47 27.04
C ARG A 150 -17.82 -28.82 28.51
N ILE A 151 -16.60 -28.63 29.01
CA ILE A 151 -16.26 -28.86 30.42
C ILE A 151 -17.04 -27.88 31.30
N SER A 152 -17.10 -26.61 30.93
CA SER A 152 -17.85 -25.59 31.67
C SER A 152 -19.34 -25.95 31.75
N GLN A 153 -19.94 -26.33 30.62
CA GLN A 153 -21.33 -26.78 30.57
C GLN A 153 -21.58 -28.05 31.42
N ALA A 154 -20.65 -29.00 31.40
CA ALA A 154 -20.75 -30.19 32.25
C ALA A 154 -20.66 -29.84 33.74
N MET A 155 -19.81 -28.88 34.10
CA MET A 155 -19.67 -28.37 35.46
C MET A 155 -20.93 -27.63 35.91
N ASP A 156 -21.53 -26.81 35.04
CA ASP A 156 -22.80 -26.13 35.32
C ASP A 156 -23.95 -27.12 35.51
N SER A 157 -24.04 -28.15 34.65
CA SER A 157 -25.02 -29.22 34.78
C SER A 157 -24.85 -30.01 36.09
N TYR A 158 -23.61 -30.35 36.42
CA TYR A 158 -23.29 -31.02 37.69
C TYR A 158 -23.70 -30.16 38.90
N ASN A 159 -23.36 -28.88 38.89
CA ASN A 159 -23.76 -27.95 39.95
C ASN A 159 -25.29 -27.85 40.05
N GLY A 160 -25.99 -27.82 38.91
CA GLY A 160 -27.45 -27.85 38.87
C GLY A 160 -28.04 -29.10 39.51
N ILE A 161 -27.51 -30.29 39.13
CA ILE A 161 -27.95 -31.57 39.70
C ILE A 161 -27.71 -31.59 41.22
N ILE A 162 -26.52 -31.18 41.69
CA ILE A 162 -26.21 -31.14 43.12
C ILE A 162 -27.13 -30.18 43.87
N ASN A 163 -27.45 -29.02 43.29
CA ASN A 163 -28.36 -28.06 43.91
C ASN A 163 -29.77 -28.66 44.03
N THR A 164 -30.31 -29.23 42.94
CA THR A 164 -31.64 -29.89 42.98
C THR A 164 -31.70 -31.06 43.95
N LEU A 165 -30.63 -31.86 44.03
CA LEU A 165 -30.53 -32.97 44.97
C LEU A 165 -30.52 -32.46 46.41
N SER A 166 -29.78 -31.37 46.66
CA SER A 166 -29.74 -30.72 47.97
C SER A 166 -31.11 -30.17 48.37
N GLU A 167 -31.83 -29.53 47.45
CA GLU A 167 -33.21 -29.07 47.68
C GLU A 167 -34.17 -30.22 48.00
N ILE A 168 -34.05 -31.36 47.32
CA ILE A 168 -34.86 -32.57 47.60
C ILE A 168 -34.56 -33.10 49.01
N PHE A 169 -33.28 -33.18 49.40
CA PHE A 169 -32.92 -33.64 50.74
C PHE A 169 -33.42 -32.69 51.83
N ILE A 170 -33.36 -31.36 51.63
CA ILE A 170 -33.93 -30.39 52.55
C ILE A 170 -35.46 -30.57 52.66
N ALA A 171 -36.15 -30.77 51.53
CA ALA A 171 -37.59 -30.99 51.54
C ALA A 171 -37.98 -32.30 52.26
N TRP A 172 -37.18 -33.35 52.10
CA TRP A 172 -37.39 -34.60 52.84
C TRP A 172 -37.13 -34.46 54.33
N ASP A 173 -36.10 -33.72 54.73
CA ASP A 173 -35.81 -33.43 56.13
C ASP A 173 -36.95 -32.65 56.81
N ASP A 174 -37.55 -31.69 56.10
CA ASP A 174 -38.71 -30.93 56.61
C ASP A 174 -39.96 -31.82 56.74
N ILE A 175 -40.22 -32.70 55.77
CA ILE A 175 -41.33 -33.67 55.83
C ILE A 175 -41.12 -34.66 56.98
N LEU A 176 -39.90 -35.17 57.16
CA LEU A 176 -39.57 -36.09 58.27
C LEU A 176 -39.71 -35.37 59.61
N SER A 177 -39.16 -34.16 59.75
CA SER A 177 -39.27 -33.33 60.96
C SER A 177 -40.73 -33.04 61.32
N THR A 178 -41.58 -32.71 60.34
CA THR A 178 -43.01 -32.48 60.59
C THR A 178 -43.77 -33.75 60.95
N MET A 179 -43.42 -34.91 60.38
CA MET A 179 -43.98 -36.20 60.81
C MET A 179 -43.55 -36.54 62.24
N GLU A 180 -42.27 -36.40 62.58
CA GLU A 180 -41.76 -36.63 63.93
C GLU A 180 -42.43 -35.72 64.95
N GLN A 181 -42.62 -34.43 64.64
CA GLN A 181 -43.37 -33.51 65.50
C GLN A 181 -44.81 -33.96 65.72
N ARG A 182 -45.52 -34.40 64.67
CA ARG A 182 -46.90 -34.89 64.81
C ARG A 182 -46.97 -36.16 65.64
N ILE A 183 -46.05 -37.11 65.43
CA ILE A 183 -45.96 -38.34 66.24
C ILE A 183 -45.67 -37.98 67.70
N GLY A 184 -44.70 -37.10 67.96
CA GLY A 184 -44.39 -36.62 69.30
C GLY A 184 -45.57 -35.94 70.00
N GLN A 185 -46.38 -35.16 69.27
CA GLN A 185 -47.61 -34.57 69.79
C GLN A 185 -48.66 -35.64 70.14
N LEU A 186 -48.86 -36.64 69.28
CA LEU A 186 -49.79 -37.75 69.55
C LEU A 186 -49.35 -38.61 70.74
N GLU A 187 -48.06 -38.86 70.89
CA GLU A 187 -47.51 -39.57 72.05
C GLU A 187 -47.68 -38.77 73.34
N ALA A 188 -47.55 -37.45 73.28
CA ALA A 188 -47.78 -36.57 74.42
C ALA A 188 -49.26 -36.55 74.84
N THR A 189 -50.21 -36.49 73.90
CA THR A 189 -51.64 -36.56 74.22
C THR A 189 -52.06 -37.93 74.74
N THR A 190 -51.49 -39.02 74.20
CA THR A 190 -51.79 -40.38 74.66
C THR A 190 -51.28 -40.64 76.08
N LYS A 191 -50.18 -39.99 76.49
CA LYS A 191 -49.69 -40.04 77.88
C LYS A 191 -50.51 -39.19 78.87
N LEU A 192 -51.37 -38.30 78.39
CA LEU A 192 -52.22 -37.42 79.20
C LEU A 192 -53.59 -38.00 79.53
N ASP A 193 -53.97 -39.14 78.94
CA ASP A 193 -55.14 -39.93 79.32
C ASP A 193 -54.71 -41.13 80.20
N PRO A 194 -54.45 -40.96 81.51
CA PRO A 194 -54.42 -42.10 82.41
C PRO A 194 -55.85 -42.58 82.63
N VAL A 195 -56.02 -43.87 82.41
CA VAL A 195 -57.20 -44.69 82.72
C VAL A 195 -57.81 -44.31 84.09
N GLU A 196 -59.05 -43.81 84.08
CA GLU A 196 -60.01 -43.92 85.19
C GLU A 196 -61.01 -45.04 84.91
#